data_AF-A0A1I0GXR3-F1
#
_entry.id   AF-A0A1I0GXR3-F1
#
_cell.length_a   1.000
_cell.length_b   1.000
_cell.length_c   1.000
_cell.angle_alpha   90.00
_cell.angle_beta   90.00
_cell.angle_gamma   90.00
#
_symmetry.space_group_name_H-M   'P 1'
#
loop_
_entity.id
_entity.type
_entity.pdbx_description
1 polymer ?
#
loop_
_entity_poly.entity_id
_entity_poly.type
_entity_poly.pdbx_seq_one_letter_code
_entity_poly.pdbx_strand_id
1 'polypeptide(L)' 'MTRSDIIDLRGQIHTRTDRAILFSDDGDKESAVWLPLAHVEVGQLHRGVGEISLPEWLAVDRGLV' A
#
# COMPACT_ATOMS: atom_id res chain seq x y z
N MET A 1 -6.90 13.29 20.61
CA MET A 1 -7.06 11.85 20.28
C MET A 1 -6.93 11.76 18.77
N THR A 2 -5.90 11.04 18.33
CA THR A 2 -5.18 11.22 17.06
C THR A 2 -6.09 11.01 15.85
N ARG A 3 -6.09 12.02 14.97
CA ARG A 3 -6.76 12.00 13.67
C ARG A 3 -6.21 10.81 12.89
N SER A 4 -7.07 10.04 12.23
CA SER A 4 -6.62 9.04 11.26
C SER A 4 -6.02 9.78 10.07
N ASP A 5 -4.74 10.12 10.13
CA ASP A 5 -4.05 10.71 8.99
C ASP A 5 -3.86 9.60 7.94
N ILE A 6 -4.44 9.84 6.76
CA ILE A 6 -4.30 8.99 5.58
C ILE A 6 -3.07 9.51 4.83
N ILE A 7 -2.19 8.61 4.43
CA ILE A 7 -1.02 8.92 3.62
C ILE A 7 -1.12 8.23 2.27
N ASP A 8 -0.54 8.88 1.27
CA ASP A 8 -0.44 8.35 -0.09
C ASP A 8 0.97 7.83 -0.33
N LEU A 9 1.09 6.56 -0.68
CA LEU A 9 2.36 5.93 -1.03
C LEU A 9 2.34 5.52 -2.49
N ARG A 10 3.41 5.83 -3.20
CA ARG A 10 3.61 5.38 -4.58
C ARG A 10 4.57 4.21 -4.61
N GLY A 11 4.20 3.16 -5.33
CA GLY A 11 5.02 1.97 -5.42
C GLY A 11 4.49 0.97 -6.42
N GLN A 12 5.08 -0.22 -6.41
CA GLN A 12 4.71 -1.33 -7.27
C GLN A 12 3.71 -2.25 -6.58
N ILE A 13 2.61 -2.56 -7.26
CA ILE A 13 1.68 -3.60 -6.87
C ILE A 13 2.04 -4.87 -7.65
N HIS A 14 2.68 -5.80 -6.97
CA HIS A 14 3.15 -7.05 -7.56
C HIS A 14 2.02 -8.06 -7.79
N THR A 15 1.02 -8.06 -6.91
CA THR A 15 -0.07 -9.03 -6.94
C THR A 15 -1.31 -8.43 -6.27
N ARG A 16 -2.49 -8.75 -6.81
CA ARG A 16 -3.78 -8.38 -6.22
C ARG A 16 -4.62 -9.65 -6.04
N THR A 17 -5.21 -9.77 -4.86
CA THR A 17 -6.20 -10.79 -4.52
C THR A 17 -7.55 -10.12 -4.30
N ASP A 18 -8.57 -10.92 -4.02
CA ASP A 18 -9.91 -10.43 -3.70
C ASP A 18 -9.94 -9.53 -2.44
N ARG A 19 -9.00 -9.72 -1.50
CA ARG A 19 -9.00 -9.05 -0.19
C ARG A 19 -7.75 -8.24 0.14
N ALA A 20 -6.66 -8.40 -0.61
CA ALA A 20 -5.39 -7.76 -0.31
C ALA A 20 -4.53 -7.54 -1.56
N ILE A 21 -3.61 -6.58 -1.48
CA ILE A 21 -2.57 -6.32 -2.49
C ILE A 21 -1.18 -6.59 -1.89
N LEU A 22 -0.25 -7.03 -2.73
CA LEU A 22 1.17 -7.10 -2.40
C LEU A 22 1.85 -5.85 -2.97
N PHE A 23 2.30 -4.96 -2.09
CA PHE A 23 2.82 -3.64 -2.42
C PHE A 23 4.27 -3.47 -1.96
N SER A 24 5.11 -2.84 -2.77
CA SER A 24 6.46 -2.41 -2.41
C SER A 24 6.67 -0.95 -2.81
N ASP A 25 7.24 -0.13 -1.95
CA ASP A 25 7.59 1.27 -2.24
C ASP A 25 8.85 1.40 -3.11
N ASP A 26 9.79 0.46 -2.97
CA ASP A 26 11.06 0.40 -3.72
C ASP A 26 10.99 -0.35 -5.06
N GLY A 27 9.90 -1.09 -5.28
CA GLY A 27 9.71 -1.94 -6.47
C GLY A 27 10.28 -3.36 -6.32
N ASP A 28 10.91 -3.68 -5.19
CA ASP A 28 11.40 -5.02 -4.89
C ASP A 28 10.24 -5.90 -4.39
N LYS A 29 10.10 -7.08 -4.98
CA LYS A 29 9.09 -8.04 -4.58
C LYS A 29 9.44 -8.72 -3.25
N GLU A 30 10.72 -8.82 -2.93
CA GLU A 30 11.18 -9.46 -1.68
C GLU A 30 10.88 -8.60 -0.45
N SER A 31 10.92 -7.27 -0.62
CA SER A 31 10.53 -6.29 0.40
C SER A 31 9.01 -6.00 0.44
N ALA A 32 8.22 -6.61 -0.46
CA ALA A 32 6.81 -6.28 -0.60
C ALA A 32 5.96 -6.77 0.57
N VAL A 33 4.99 -5.94 0.97
CA VAL A 33 4.10 -6.18 2.10
C VAL A 33 2.65 -6.37 1.65
N TRP A 34 1.93 -7.24 2.37
CA TRP A 34 0.51 -7.46 2.12
C TRP A 34 -0.33 -6.40 2.81
N LEU A 35 -1.14 -5.69 2.02
CA LEU A 35 -2.05 -4.66 2.49
C LEU A 35 -3.50 -5.07 2.23
N PRO A 36 -4.38 -5.05 3.25
CA PRO A 36 -5.78 -5.40 3.09
C PRO A 36 -6.55 -4.30 2.34
N LEU A 37 -7.31 -4.68 1.31
CA LEU A 37 -8.13 -3.75 0.51
C LEU A 37 -9.23 -3.06 1.34
N ALA A 38 -9.59 -3.60 2.50
CA ALA A 38 -10.54 -2.98 3.42
C ALA A 38 -10.01 -1.68 4.05
N HIS A 39 -8.69 -1.47 4.07
CA HIS A 39 -8.03 -0.31 4.67
C HIS A 39 -7.15 0.45 3.69
N VAL A 40 -7.15 0.06 2.41
CA VAL A 40 -6.30 0.65 1.37
C VAL A 40 -7.12 0.96 0.14
N GLU A 41 -7.03 2.20 -0.31
CA GLU A 41 -7.56 2.62 -1.60
C GLU A 41 -6.45 2.53 -2.65
N VAL A 42 -6.74 1.88 -3.77
CA VAL A 42 -5.77 1.72 -4.87
C VAL A 42 -6.16 2.66 -5.99
N GLY A 43 -5.28 3.61 -6.29
CA GLY A 43 -5.42 4.57 -7.38
C GLY A 43 -5.20 3.96 -8.76
N GLN A 44 -4.96 4.83 -9.75
CA GLN A 44 -4.68 4.38 -11.11
C GLN A 44 -3.33 3.65 -11.18
N LEU A 45 -3.35 2.50 -11.86
CA LEU A 45 -2.15 1.68 -12.10
C LEU A 45 -1.64 1.91 -13.51
N HIS A 46 -0.35 2.22 -13.63
CA HIS A 46 0.36 2.24 -14.90
C HIS A 46 1.49 1.20 -14.88
N ARG A 47 1.35 0.14 -15.69
CA ARG A 47 2.31 -0.97 -15.77
C ARG A 47 2.65 -1.62 -14.41
N GLY A 48 1.68 -1.70 -13.50
CA GLY A 48 1.86 -2.30 -12.17
C GLY A 48 2.40 -1.34 -11.10
N VAL A 49 2.77 -0.11 -11.47
CA VAL A 49 3.10 0.96 -10.52
C VAL A 49 1.85 1.81 -10.30
N GLY A 50 1.55 2.13 -9.05
CA GLY A 50 0.39 2.95 -8.69
C GLY A 50 0.58 3.68 -7.38
N GLU A 51 -0.42 4.50 -7.07
CA GLU A 51 -0.55 5.17 -5.78
C GLU A 51 -1.57 4.40 -4.93
N ILE A 52 -1.24 4.20 -3.66
CA ILE A 52 -2.14 3.64 -2.67
C ILE A 52 -2.34 4.65 -1.54
N SER A 53 -3.56 4.74 -1.03
CA SER A 53 -3.88 5.58 0.11
C SER A 53 -4.25 4.68 1.28
N LEU A 54 -3.58 4.85 2.42
CA LEU A 54 -3.79 4.05 3.61
C LEU A 54 -3.58 4.87 4.89
N PRO A 55 -4.16 4.46 6.03
CA PRO A 55 -3.88 5.11 7.30
C PRO A 55 -2.40 5.02 7.68
N GLU A 56 -1.84 6.11 8.21
CA GLU A 56 -0.43 6.20 8.65
C GLU A 56 -0.05 5.08 9.61
N TRP A 57 -0.93 4.74 10.57
CA TRP A 57 -0.68 3.65 11.52
C TRP A 57 -0.46 2.30 10.84
N LEU A 58 -1.13 2.04 9.71
CA LEU A 58 -0.98 0.80 8.96
C LEU A 58 0.32 0.83 8.15
N ALA A 59 0.71 2.00 7.63
CA ALA A 59 1.99 2.15 6.96
C ALA A 59 3.16 1.91 7.93
N VAL A 60 3.10 2.46 9.15
CA VAL A 60 4.10 2.24 10.20
C VAL A 60 4.13 0.77 10.65
N ASP A 61 2.97 0.15 10.89
CA ASP A 61 2.89 -1.28 11.28
C ASP A 61 3.52 -2.21 10.22
N ARG A 62 3.42 -1.83 8.95
CA ARG A 62 3.97 -2.58 7.82
C ARG A 62 5.40 -2.18 7.44
N GLY A 63 5.98 -1.17 8.10
CA GLY A 63 7.34 -0.69 7.81
C GLY A 63 7.48 -0.01 6.45
N LEU A 64 6.41 0.65 5.97
CA LEU A 64 6.41 1.42 4.72
C LEU A 64 6.84 2.89 4.92
N VAL A 65 6.98 3.32 6.17
CA VAL A 65 7.44 4.65 6.60
C VAL A 65 8.25 4.55 7.90
#